data_AF-A0A090GT45-F1
#
_entry.id   AF-A0A090GT45-F1
#
_cell.length_a   1.000
_cell.length_b   1.000
_cell.length_c   1.000
_cell.angle_alpha   90.00
_cell.angle_beta   90.00
_cell.angle_gamma   90.00
#
_symmetry.space_group_name_H-M   'P 1'
#
loop_
_entity.id
_entity.type
_entity.pdbx_description
1 polymer ?
#
loop_
_entity_poly.entity_id
_entity_poly.type
_entity_poly.pdbx_seq_one_letter_code
_entity_poly.pdbx_strand_id
1 'polypeptide(L)'
;MEHIRKLAFAYATLLVLLGLTVGSSLLDLHGANTAVNLLIAAMKAAVVAVVFMKLTGEETLPPLVAVAVALWLAILFGLTLIG
;
A
#
# COMPACT_ATOMS: atom_id res chain seq x y z
N MET A 1 -25.63 7.41 -0.09
CA MET A 1 -25.09 7.00 -1.41
C MET A 1 -23.61 7.36 -1.61
N GLU A 2 -23.16 8.55 -1.20
CA GLU A 2 -21.76 8.98 -1.45
C GLU A 2 -20.69 8.10 -0.77
N HIS A 3 -20.93 7.63 0.45
CA HIS A 3 -20.04 6.68 1.15
C HIS A 3 -19.89 5.36 0.40
N ILE A 4 -21.01 4.79 -0.09
CA ILE A 4 -20.99 3.55 -0.86
C ILE A 4 -20.21 3.76 -2.17
N ARG A 5 -20.34 4.91 -2.82
CA ARG A 5 -19.56 5.25 -4.02
C ARG A 5 -18.06 5.31 -3.72
N LYS A 6 -17.65 5.94 -2.62
CA LYS A 6 -16.23 6.00 -2.19
C LYS A 6 -15.67 4.61 -1.90
N LEU A 7 -16.43 3.78 -1.18
CA LEU A 7 -16.05 2.39 -0.88
C LEU A 7 -15.97 1.52 -2.14
N ALA A 8 -16.92 1.65 -3.05
CA ALA A 8 -16.92 0.94 -4.32
C ALA A 8 -15.72 1.34 -5.20
N PHE A 9 -15.36 2.63 -5.23
CA PHE A 9 -14.18 3.10 -5.95
C PHE A 9 -12.88 2.57 -5.33
N ALA A 10 -12.76 2.58 -4.01
CA ALA A 10 -11.63 2.01 -3.30
C ALA A 10 -11.50 0.51 -3.56
N TYR A 11 -12.61 -0.22 -3.52
CA TYR A 11 -12.67 -1.64 -3.85
C TYR A 11 -12.23 -1.91 -5.30
N ALA A 12 -12.77 -1.18 -6.27
CA ALA A 12 -12.38 -1.30 -7.67
C ALA A 12 -10.88 -1.02 -7.86
N THR A 13 -10.35 0.02 -7.19
CA THR A 13 -8.92 0.35 -7.21
C THR A 13 -8.07 -0.80 -6.67
N LEU A 14 -8.48 -1.40 -5.54
CA LEU A 14 -7.79 -2.55 -4.96
C LEU A 14 -7.84 -3.78 -5.88
N LEU A 15 -8.95 -4.01 -6.59
CA LEU A 15 -9.05 -5.09 -7.58
C LEU A 15 -8.12 -4.87 -8.77
N VAL A 16 -8.00 -3.64 -9.27
CA VAL A 16 -7.04 -3.30 -10.34
C VAL A 16 -5.61 -3.55 -9.87
N LEU A 17 -5.25 -3.05 -8.69
CA LEU A 17 -3.93 -3.27 -8.09
C LEU A 17 -3.66 -4.76 -7.83
N LEU A 18 -4.67 -5.55 -7.49
CA LEU A 18 -4.57 -7.01 -7.37
C LEU A 18 -4.25 -7.64 -8.74
N GLY A 19 -5.00 -7.28 -9.78
CA GLY A 19 -4.75 -7.72 -11.14
C GLY A 19 -3.33 -7.40 -11.60
N LEU A 20 -2.82 -6.21 -11.28
CA LEU A 20 -1.44 -5.83 -11.57
C LEU A 20 -0.42 -6.69 -10.83
N THR A 21 -0.65 -7.06 -9.57
CA THR A 21 0.24 -7.99 -8.83
C THR A 21 0.23 -9.40 -9.40
N VAL A 22 -0.94 -9.89 -9.83
CA VAL A 22 -1.03 -11.18 -10.51
C VAL A 22 -0.28 -11.11 -11.83
N GLY A 23 -0.51 -10.05 -12.62
CA GLY A 23 0.18 -9.82 -13.88
C GLY A 23 1.70 -9.73 -13.73
N SER A 24 2.20 -8.98 -12.75
CA SER A 24 3.65 -8.88 -12.48
C SER A 24 4.26 -10.18 -11.96
N SER A 25 3.47 -11.05 -11.33
CA SER A 25 3.94 -12.37 -10.89
C SER A 25 4.02 -13.38 -12.05
N LEU A 26 3.20 -13.20 -13.09
CA LEU A 26 3.17 -14.07 -14.27
C LEU A 26 4.07 -13.58 -15.40
N LEU A 27 4.38 -12.29 -15.45
CA LEU A 27 5.31 -11.68 -16.39
C LEU A 27 6.70 -11.60 -15.76
N ASP A 28 7.69 -12.22 -16.39
CA ASP A 28 9.09 -12.18 -15.93
C ASP A 28 9.71 -10.79 -16.16
N LEU A 29 9.43 -9.87 -15.23
CA LEU A 29 9.98 -8.52 -15.17
C LEU A 29 11.46 -8.50 -14.70
N HIS A 30 12.11 -9.67 -14.62
CA HIS A 30 13.50 -9.85 -14.16
C HIS A 30 13.76 -9.08 -12.85
N GLY A 31 14.90 -8.39 -12.71
CA GLY A 31 15.30 -7.69 -11.48
C GLY A 31 14.37 -6.54 -11.05
N ALA A 32 13.52 -6.03 -11.96
CA ALA A 32 12.57 -4.97 -11.62
C ALA A 32 11.31 -5.49 -10.90
N ASN A 33 11.08 -6.82 -10.90
CA ASN A 33 9.85 -7.41 -10.36
C ASN A 33 9.65 -7.07 -8.87
N THR A 34 10.71 -7.15 -8.07
CA THR A 34 10.67 -6.80 -6.64
C THR A 34 10.29 -5.35 -6.40
N ALA A 35 10.90 -4.42 -7.14
CA ALA A 35 10.61 -2.99 -7.00
C ALA A 35 9.17 -2.65 -7.43
N VAL A 36 8.70 -3.24 -8.53
CA VAL A 36 7.33 -3.06 -9.03
C VAL A 36 6.31 -3.63 -8.04
N ASN A 37 6.54 -4.84 -7.53
CA ASN A 37 5.65 -5.46 -6.54
C ASN A 37 5.60 -4.68 -5.23
N LEU A 38 6.74 -4.15 -4.78
CA LEU A 38 6.80 -3.31 -3.59
C LEU A 38 6.03 -2.00 -3.78
N LEU A 39 6.16 -1.36 -4.95
CA LEU A 39 5.39 -0.16 -5.29
C LEU A 39 3.88 -0.45 -5.31
N ILE A 40 3.46 -1.56 -5.92
CA ILE A 40 2.05 -1.97 -5.94
C ILE A 40 1.53 -2.26 -4.52
N ALA A 41 2.33 -2.93 -3.69
CA ALA A 41 1.98 -3.18 -2.29
C ALA A 41 1.83 -1.87 -1.49
N ALA A 42 2.73 -0.91 -1.69
CA ALA A 42 2.66 0.41 -1.07
C ALA A 42 1.41 1.19 -1.49
N MET A 43 1.04 1.14 -2.78
CA MET A 43 -0.20 1.75 -3.28
C MET A 43 -1.45 1.12 -2.65
N LYS A 44 -1.49 -0.22 -2.52
CA LYS A 44 -2.60 -0.91 -1.83
C LYS A 44 -2.70 -0.47 -0.37
N ALA A 45 -1.58 -0.42 0.34
CA ALA A 45 -1.52 0.03 1.71
C ALA A 45 -2.02 1.47 1.85
N ALA A 46 -1.64 2.37 0.94
CA ALA A 46 -2.10 3.76 0.93
C ALA A 46 -3.62 3.89 0.73
N VAL A 47 -4.20 3.11 -0.18
CA VAL A 47 -5.67 3.09 -0.38
C VAL A 47 -6.38 2.62 0.89
N VAL A 48 -5.88 1.55 1.53
CA VAL A 48 -6.45 1.03 2.78
C VAL A 48 -6.34 2.06 3.91
N ALA A 49 -5.15 2.64 4.05
CA ALA A 49 -4.83 3.65 5.04
C ALA A 49 -5.78 4.86 4.96
N VAL A 50 -5.93 5.45 3.78
CA VAL A 50 -6.73 6.66 3.60
C VAL A 50 -8.23 6.37 3.71
N VAL A 51 -8.71 5.28 3.09
CA VAL A 51 -10.17 5.03 2.97
C VAL A 51 -10.75 4.31 4.18
N PHE A 52 -10.02 3.36 4.75
CA PHE A 52 -10.55 2.45 5.78
C PHE A 52 -10.02 2.76 7.18
N MET A 53 -8.75 3.15 7.30
CA MET A 53 -8.14 3.45 8.61
C MET A 53 -8.40 4.88 9.10
N LYS A 54 -9.08 5.72 8.29
CA LYS A 54 -9.38 7.13 8.60
C LYS A 54 -8.17 7.89 9.14
N LEU A 55 -7.01 7.67 8.50
CA LEU A 55 -5.74 8.27 8.90
C LEU A 55 -5.71 9.80 8.88
N THR A 56 -6.67 10.43 8.22
CA THR A 56 -6.88 11.88 8.15
C THR A 56 -8.06 12.36 9.01
N GLY A 57 -8.55 11.52 9.93
CA GLY A 57 -9.61 11.88 10.88
C GLY A 57 -9.09 12.71 12.04
N GLU A 58 -9.99 13.12 12.94
CA GLU A 58 -9.66 13.94 14.12
C GLU A 58 -8.82 13.19 15.18
N GLU A 59 -8.72 11.87 15.08
CA GLU A 59 -7.93 11.04 15.99
C GLU A 59 -6.44 11.05 15.58
N THR A 60 -5.58 11.40 16.52
CA THR A 60 -4.12 11.54 16.31
C THR A 60 -3.36 10.21 16.39
N LEU A 61 -3.97 9.16 16.94
CA LEU A 61 -3.32 7.88 17.20
C LEU A 61 -3.08 7.05 15.92
N PRO A 62 -4.04 6.92 14.98
CA PRO A 62 -3.80 6.23 13.71
C PRO A 62 -2.61 6.79 12.89
N PRO A 63 -2.48 8.11 12.64
CA PRO A 63 -1.36 8.65 11.88
C PRO A 63 -0.02 8.47 12.59
N LEU A 64 0.02 8.55 13.92
CA LEU A 64 1.23 8.28 14.68
C LEU A 64 1.73 6.84 14.47
N VAL A 65 0.83 5.85 14.55
CA VAL A 65 1.18 4.44 14.33
C VAL A 65 1.63 4.21 12.89
N ALA A 66 0.97 4.83 11.90
CA ALA A 66 1.36 4.71 10.50
C ALA A 66 2.78 5.25 10.24
N VAL A 67 3.13 6.40 10.83
CA VAL A 67 4.48 6.97 10.73
C VAL A 67 5.50 6.07 11.44
N ALA A 68 5.18 5.56 12.62
CA ALA A 68 6.07 4.65 13.36
C ALA A 68 6.35 3.35 12.57
N VAL A 69 5.31 2.76 11.96
CA VAL A 69 5.45 1.58 11.10
C VAL A 69 6.26 1.90 9.84
N ALA A 70 6.01 3.04 9.19
CA ALA A 70 6.77 3.46 8.00
C ALA A 70 8.25 3.67 8.32
N LEU A 71 8.57 4.32 9.45
CA LEU A 71 9.94 4.47 9.93
C LEU A 71 10.61 3.12 10.19
N TRP A 72 9.89 2.21 10.85
CA TRP A 72 10.41 0.87 11.14
C TRP A 72 10.70 0.08 9.86
N LEU A 73 9.80 0.12 8.89
CA LEU A 73 10.00 -0.53 7.59
C LEU A 73 11.19 0.08 6.84
N ALA A 74 11.37 1.40 6.88
CA ALA A 74 12.53 2.05 6.26
C ALA A 74 13.85 1.58 6.87
N ILE A 75 13.90 1.41 8.19
CA ILE A 75 15.06 0.84 8.90
C ILE A 75 15.30 -0.61 8.45
N LEU A 76 14.28 -1.46 8.47
CA LEU A 76 14.42 -2.87 8.12
C LEU A 76 14.88 -3.06 6.66
N PHE A 77 14.28 -2.33 5.72
CA PHE A 77 14.70 -2.37 4.32
C PHE A 77 16.11 -1.81 4.13
N GLY A 78 16.44 -0.69 4.80
CA GLY A 78 17.78 -0.12 4.76
C GLY A 78 18.84 -1.10 5.25
N LEU A 79 18.61 -1.75 6.39
CA LEU A 79 19.51 -2.77 6.92
C LEU A 79 19.64 -3.99 6.00
N THR A 80 18.55 -4.40 5.35
CA THR A 80 18.56 -5.53 4.41
C THR A 80 19.30 -5.23 3.10
N LEU A 81 19.33 -3.96 2.66
CA LEU A 81 20.07 -3.55 1.46
C LEU A 81 21.54 -3.25 1.72
N ILE A 82 21.89 -2.83 2.94
CA ILE A 82 23.26 -2.46 3.33
C ILE A 82 24.07 -3.69 3.80
N GLY A 83 23.41 -4.67 4.43
CA GLY A 83 24.01 -5.93 4.87
C GLY A 83 24.04 -6.99 3.78
#